data_AF-L7UME4-F1
#
_entry.id   AF-L7UME4-F1
#
_cell.length_a   1.000
_cell.length_b   1.000
_cell.length_c   1.000
_cell.angle_alpha   90.00
_cell.angle_beta   90.00
_cell.angle_gamma   90.00
#
_symmetry.space_group_name_H-M   'P 1'
#
loop_
_entity.id
_entity.type
_entity.pdbx_description
1 polymer ?
#
loop_
_entity_poly.entity_id
_entity_poly.type
_entity_poly.pdbx_seq_one_letter_code
_entity_poly.pdbx_strand_id
1 'polypeptide(L)'
;MARKRIGELLLEQRAISVAQLEAGLAAHRKSGQRLGATLIAQGAITEDTLAGALSQALGMPQVDLAALTPEWAAVHMLRARFCEQHDLFPIALESVGGRRQLVVAMSDPLNMPAVEEIEFTTGLKVSVRVAALSAVRGAILRYYHKVPVAPASGSAAPKGAPAPVARARPAPAARPPAATKPASPQADEDDEEVIVGEELPPGEATQRTSLAELIRQREEQQKQKREQASAKPKPPSGGGVLDDLDYLFGQAREDPDRVEELERKFWALMRIMARKGLLSKEEFSRELDGDGEPQG
;
A
#
# COMPACT_ATOMS: atom_id res chain seq x y z
N MET A 1 -13.51 1.41 -32.24
CA MET A 1 -14.37 0.27 -31.85
C MET A 1 -14.88 0.52 -30.44
N ALA A 2 -16.17 0.32 -30.17
CA ALA A 2 -16.70 0.49 -28.82
C ALA A 2 -16.02 -0.51 -27.88
N ARG A 3 -15.43 -0.01 -26.79
CA ARG A 3 -14.80 -0.83 -25.76
C ARG A 3 -15.88 -1.73 -25.15
N LYS A 4 -15.78 -3.05 -25.36
CA LYS A 4 -16.73 -4.02 -24.80
C LYS A 4 -16.81 -3.83 -23.29
N ARG A 5 -18.01 -3.87 -22.73
CA ARG A 5 -18.19 -3.71 -21.28
C ARG A 5 -17.67 -4.96 -20.58
N ILE A 6 -17.05 -4.80 -19.41
CA ILE A 6 -16.50 -5.93 -18.64
C ILE A 6 -17.59 -6.96 -18.33
N GLY A 7 -18.81 -6.52 -17.99
CA GLY A 7 -19.93 -7.42 -17.73
C GLY A 7 -20.33 -8.28 -18.93
N GLU A 8 -20.26 -7.73 -20.15
CA GLU A 8 -20.55 -8.47 -21.39
C GLU A 8 -19.43 -9.48 -21.69
N LEU A 9 -18.17 -9.10 -21.48
CA LEU A 9 -17.03 -10.00 -21.64
C LEU A 9 -17.09 -11.19 -20.68
N LEU A 10 -17.47 -10.95 -19.42
CA LEU A 10 -17.64 -12.01 -18.43
C LEU A 10 -18.79 -12.97 -18.79
N LEU A 11 -19.86 -12.47 -19.42
CA LEU A 11 -20.95 -13.30 -19.96
C LEU A 11 -20.49 -14.11 -21.17
N GLU A 12 -19.75 -13.50 -22.11
CA GLU A 12 -19.18 -14.19 -23.29
C GLU A 12 -18.24 -15.32 -22.88
N GLN A 13 -17.42 -15.09 -21.85
CA GLN A 13 -16.51 -16.09 -21.27
C GLN A 13 -17.24 -17.16 -20.43
N ARG A 14 -18.57 -17.06 -20.25
CA ARG A 14 -19.38 -17.91 -19.37
C ARG A 14 -18.89 -17.95 -17.92
N ALA A 15 -18.17 -16.90 -17.49
CA ALA A 15 -17.71 -16.75 -16.12
C ALA A 15 -18.85 -16.39 -15.17
N ILE A 16 -19.86 -15.67 -15.67
CA ILE A 16 -21.06 -15.28 -14.92
C ILE A 16 -22.33 -15.58 -15.69
N SER A 17 -23.43 -15.69 -14.96
CA SER A 17 -24.79 -15.68 -15.50
C SER A 17 -25.37 -14.26 -15.58
N VAL A 18 -26.40 -14.07 -16.40
CA VAL A 18 -27.11 -12.78 -16.50
C VAL A 18 -27.67 -12.35 -15.14
N ALA A 19 -28.25 -13.29 -14.38
CA ALA A 19 -28.76 -13.02 -13.03
C ALA A 19 -27.67 -12.55 -12.06
N GLN A 20 -26.47 -13.13 -12.12
CA GLN A 20 -25.33 -12.70 -11.30
C GLN A 20 -24.83 -11.31 -11.72
N LEU A 21 -24.82 -11.01 -13.02
CA LEU A 21 -24.46 -9.67 -13.49
C LEU A 21 -25.44 -8.61 -13.00
N GLU A 22 -26.75 -8.88 -13.06
CA GLU A 22 -27.78 -7.98 -12.56
C GLU A 22 -27.68 -7.77 -11.04
N ALA A 23 -27.46 -8.85 -10.27
CA ALA A 23 -27.23 -8.78 -8.84
C ALA A 23 -25.96 -7.96 -8.50
N GLY A 24 -24.88 -8.15 -9.27
CA GLY A 24 -23.64 -7.40 -9.15
C GLY A 24 -23.83 -5.91 -9.45
N LEU A 25 -24.58 -5.57 -10.51
CA LEU A 25 -24.91 -4.19 -10.86
C LEU A 25 -25.79 -3.50 -9.80
N ALA A 26 -26.75 -4.23 -9.23
CA ALA A 26 -27.59 -3.72 -8.14
C ALA A 26 -26.75 -3.43 -6.88
N ALA A 27 -25.82 -4.31 -6.54
CA ALA A 27 -24.91 -4.12 -5.41
C ALA A 27 -23.86 -3.03 -5.67
N HIS A 28 -23.35 -2.91 -6.90
CA HIS A 28 -22.46 -1.84 -7.33
C HIS A 28 -23.11 -0.46 -7.13
N ARG A 29 -24.37 -0.29 -7.56
CA ARG A 29 -25.12 0.96 -7.39
C ARG A 29 -25.35 1.33 -5.92
N LYS A 30 -25.49 0.34 -5.04
CA LYS A 30 -25.68 0.55 -3.59
C LYS A 30 -24.38 0.86 -2.85
N SER A 31 -23.29 0.18 -3.22
CA SER A 31 -22.00 0.29 -2.52
C SER A 31 -21.09 1.38 -3.06
N GLY A 32 -21.25 1.78 -4.33
CA GLY A 32 -20.32 2.67 -5.05
C GLY A 32 -18.96 2.03 -5.36
N GLN A 33 -18.72 0.79 -4.95
CA GLN A 33 -17.46 0.06 -5.20
C GLN A 33 -17.39 -0.45 -6.62
N ARG A 34 -16.21 -0.74 -7.18
CA ARG A 34 -16.09 -1.25 -8.55
C ARG A 34 -16.90 -2.54 -8.77
N LEU A 35 -17.49 -2.69 -9.96
CA LEU A 35 -18.29 -3.87 -10.30
C LEU A 35 -17.51 -5.18 -10.13
N GLY A 36 -16.25 -5.22 -10.56
CA GLY A 36 -15.39 -6.40 -10.40
C GLY A 36 -15.19 -6.81 -8.94
N ALA A 37 -14.85 -5.85 -8.07
CA ALA A 37 -14.71 -6.09 -6.63
C ALA A 37 -16.02 -6.59 -6.00
N THR A 38 -17.16 -6.04 -6.43
CA THR A 38 -18.48 -6.47 -5.97
C THR A 38 -18.78 -7.91 -6.38
N LEU A 39 -18.46 -8.30 -7.62
CA LEU A 39 -18.67 -9.67 -8.12
C LEU A 39 -17.76 -10.69 -7.41
N ILE A 40 -16.53 -10.32 -7.07
CA ILE A 40 -15.63 -11.16 -6.27
C ILE A 40 -16.18 -11.34 -4.85
N ALA A 41 -16.62 -10.25 -4.21
CA ALA A 41 -17.19 -10.29 -2.86
C ALA A 41 -18.47 -11.16 -2.77
N GLN A 42 -19.24 -11.24 -3.86
CA GLN A 42 -20.40 -12.12 -3.99
C GLN A 42 -20.04 -13.57 -4.34
N GLY A 43 -18.77 -13.88 -4.57
CA GLY A 43 -18.31 -15.21 -4.99
C GLY A 43 -18.72 -15.58 -6.42
N ALA A 44 -19.12 -14.60 -7.24
CA ALA A 44 -19.56 -14.86 -8.61
C ALA A 44 -18.39 -15.09 -9.58
N ILE A 45 -17.24 -14.46 -9.32
CA ILE A 45 -16.01 -14.61 -10.12
C ILE A 45 -14.78 -14.73 -9.24
N THR A 46 -13.71 -15.28 -9.80
CA THR A 46 -12.38 -15.26 -9.19
C THR A 46 -11.59 -14.03 -9.66
N GLU A 47 -10.55 -13.65 -8.90
CA GLU A 47 -9.67 -12.53 -9.26
C GLU A 47 -8.93 -12.78 -10.58
N ASP A 48 -8.51 -14.01 -10.86
CA ASP A 48 -7.85 -14.36 -12.12
C ASP A 48 -8.78 -14.21 -13.31
N THR A 49 -10.05 -14.58 -13.16
CA THR A 49 -11.06 -14.38 -14.21
C THR A 49 -11.29 -12.89 -14.46
N LEU A 50 -11.32 -12.06 -13.40
CA LEU A 50 -11.43 -10.62 -13.55
C LEU A 50 -10.20 -10.02 -14.27
N ALA A 51 -8.99 -10.43 -13.88
CA ALA A 51 -7.74 -9.97 -14.52
C ALA A 51 -7.71 -10.34 -16.01
N GLY A 52 -8.13 -11.54 -16.38
CA GLY A 52 -8.23 -11.98 -17.77
C GLY A 52 -9.28 -11.18 -18.57
N ALA A 53 -10.44 -10.92 -17.97
CA ALA A 53 -11.47 -10.09 -18.61
C ALA A 53 -11.00 -8.63 -18.81
N LEU A 54 -10.29 -8.07 -17.82
CA LEU A 54 -9.68 -6.73 -17.92
C LEU A 54 -8.60 -6.68 -19.00
N SER A 55 -7.73 -7.69 -19.06
CA SER A 55 -6.70 -7.84 -20.09
C SER A 55 -7.30 -7.78 -21.49
N GLN A 56 -8.36 -8.54 -21.74
CA GLN A 56 -9.06 -8.53 -23.03
C GLN A 56 -9.79 -7.21 -23.32
N ALA A 57 -10.42 -6.60 -22.31
CA ALA A 57 -11.14 -5.34 -22.46
C ALA A 57 -10.22 -4.14 -22.78
N LEU A 58 -8.98 -4.20 -22.31
CA LEU A 58 -7.99 -3.12 -22.40
C LEU A 58 -6.90 -3.39 -23.43
N GLY A 59 -6.74 -4.63 -23.91
CA GLY A 59 -5.61 -5.03 -24.74
C GLY A 59 -4.28 -5.01 -24.00
N MET A 60 -4.30 -5.15 -22.66
CA MET A 60 -3.10 -5.16 -21.82
C MET A 60 -2.73 -6.59 -21.44
N PRO A 61 -1.44 -6.98 -21.44
CA PRO A 61 -1.04 -8.34 -21.09
C PRO A 61 -1.29 -8.63 -19.61
N GLN A 62 -1.81 -9.82 -19.33
CA GLN A 62 -1.88 -10.35 -17.96
C GLN A 62 -0.53 -10.94 -17.56
N VAL A 63 -0.14 -10.77 -16.29
CA VAL A 63 1.07 -11.35 -15.72
C VAL A 63 0.76 -12.06 -14.42
N ASP A 64 1.40 -13.20 -14.21
CA ASP A 64 1.39 -13.92 -12.93
C ASP A 64 2.64 -13.56 -12.13
N LEU A 65 2.45 -12.89 -11.00
CA LEU A 65 3.52 -12.46 -10.10
C LEU A 65 4.05 -13.59 -9.20
N ALA A 66 3.33 -14.71 -9.08
CA ALA A 66 3.77 -15.84 -8.27
C ALA A 66 4.91 -16.62 -8.94
N ALA A 67 4.84 -16.77 -10.26
CA ALA A 67 5.81 -17.50 -11.06
C ALA A 67 6.99 -16.64 -11.55
N LEU A 68 6.83 -15.31 -11.57
CA LEU A 68 7.82 -14.40 -12.11
C LEU A 68 8.82 -13.92 -11.04
N THR A 69 10.10 -13.86 -11.41
CA THR A 69 11.14 -13.23 -10.57
C THR A 69 11.30 -11.77 -11.00
N PRO A 70 10.91 -10.80 -10.17
CA PRO A 70 11.05 -9.39 -10.48
C PRO A 70 12.51 -8.93 -10.37
N GLU A 71 12.84 -7.89 -11.12
CA GLU A 71 14.14 -7.25 -11.10
C GLU A 71 14.25 -6.33 -9.88
N TRP A 72 15.26 -6.53 -9.04
CA TRP A 72 15.47 -5.70 -7.85
C TRP A 72 15.62 -4.22 -8.18
N ALA A 73 16.18 -3.87 -9.34
CA ALA A 73 16.28 -2.47 -9.76
C ALA A 73 14.90 -1.80 -9.84
N ALA A 74 13.90 -2.49 -10.39
CA ALA A 74 12.53 -1.97 -10.48
C ALA A 74 11.86 -1.89 -9.10
N VAL A 75 12.06 -2.90 -8.24
CA VAL A 75 11.49 -2.95 -6.88
C VAL A 75 11.95 -1.78 -6.02
N HIS A 76 13.23 -1.40 -6.11
CA HIS A 76 13.78 -0.29 -5.33
C HIS A 76 13.35 1.10 -5.82
N MET A 77 12.76 1.21 -7.02
CA MET A 77 12.28 2.49 -7.55
C MET A 77 10.99 2.97 -6.90
N LEU A 78 10.14 2.04 -6.44
CA LEU A 78 8.88 2.36 -5.79
C LEU A 78 8.93 2.00 -4.30
N ARG A 79 8.33 2.86 -3.47
CA ARG A 79 8.22 2.63 -2.03
C ARG A 79 7.09 1.64 -1.75
N ALA A 80 7.30 0.77 -0.76
CA ALA A 80 6.30 -0.22 -0.33
C ALA A 80 4.92 0.41 -0.05
N ARG A 81 4.88 1.54 0.66
CA ARG A 81 3.63 2.27 0.97
C ARG A 81 2.85 2.67 -0.27
N PHE A 82 3.54 3.12 -1.31
CA PHE A 82 2.91 3.51 -2.56
C PHE A 82 2.32 2.28 -3.29
N CYS A 83 3.09 1.19 -3.34
CA CYS A 83 2.62 -0.09 -3.88
C CYS A 83 1.38 -0.63 -3.16
N GLU A 84 1.32 -0.52 -1.83
CA GLU A 84 0.17 -0.93 -1.01
C GLU A 84 -1.06 -0.07 -1.25
N GLN A 85 -0.89 1.25 -1.32
CA GLN A 85 -2.00 2.20 -1.48
C GLN A 85 -2.69 2.08 -2.84
N HIS A 86 -1.91 1.83 -3.89
CA HIS A 86 -2.42 1.75 -5.26
C HIS A 86 -2.57 0.31 -5.78
N ASP A 87 -2.36 -0.69 -4.91
CA ASP A 87 -2.41 -2.12 -5.24
C ASP A 87 -1.66 -2.44 -6.55
N LEU A 88 -0.37 -2.07 -6.58
CA LEU A 88 0.54 -2.24 -7.73
C LEU A 88 1.92 -2.77 -7.31
N PHE A 89 2.64 -3.37 -8.25
CA PHE A 89 3.96 -3.93 -8.02
C PHE A 89 4.89 -3.74 -9.23
N PRO A 90 6.07 -3.12 -9.07
CA PRO A 90 7.06 -2.99 -10.16
C PRO A 90 7.72 -4.34 -10.45
N ILE A 91 7.82 -4.68 -11.73
CA ILE A 91 8.30 -5.99 -12.19
C ILE A 91 9.73 -5.91 -12.72
N ALA A 92 9.97 -5.04 -13.70
CA ALA A 92 11.23 -5.01 -14.45
C ALA A 92 11.44 -3.66 -15.13
N LEU A 93 12.69 -3.36 -15.48
CA LEU A 93 13.06 -2.26 -16.35
C LEU A 93 13.35 -2.78 -17.74
N GLU A 94 12.48 -2.48 -18.68
CA GLU A 94 12.68 -2.83 -20.08
C GLU A 94 13.27 -1.64 -20.84
N SER A 95 14.07 -1.90 -21.88
CA SER A 95 14.60 -0.87 -22.76
C SER A 95 14.07 -1.10 -24.18
N VAL A 96 13.15 -0.25 -24.63
CA VAL A 96 12.52 -0.35 -25.95
C VAL A 96 12.93 0.87 -26.78
N GLY A 97 13.59 0.63 -27.92
CA GLY A 97 14.00 1.70 -28.83
C GLY A 97 14.98 2.73 -28.23
N GLY A 98 15.84 2.29 -27.29
CA GLY A 98 16.81 3.16 -26.61
C GLY A 98 16.23 3.99 -25.45
N ARG A 99 14.96 3.81 -25.10
CA ARG A 99 14.32 4.44 -23.94
C ARG A 99 13.98 3.40 -22.89
N ARG A 100 14.22 3.74 -21.62
CA ARG A 100 13.87 2.90 -20.48
C ARG A 100 12.39 3.04 -20.14
N GLN A 101 11.73 1.91 -19.91
CA GLN A 101 10.34 1.83 -19.47
C GLN A 101 10.23 0.95 -18.22
N LEU A 102 9.42 1.38 -17.26
CA LEU A 102 9.14 0.62 -16.05
C LEU A 102 7.92 -0.25 -16.27
N VAL A 103 8.08 -1.56 -16.15
CA VAL A 103 6.98 -2.51 -16.22
C VAL A 103 6.36 -2.65 -14.84
N VAL A 104 5.05 -2.40 -14.74
CA VAL A 104 4.31 -2.43 -13.48
C VAL A 104 3.11 -3.36 -13.61
N ALA A 105 2.98 -4.29 -12.68
CA ALA A 105 1.74 -5.05 -12.49
C ALA A 105 0.77 -4.23 -11.64
N MET A 106 -0.46 -4.06 -12.12
CA MET A 106 -1.52 -3.35 -11.40
C MET A 106 -2.74 -4.25 -11.30
N SER A 107 -3.40 -4.22 -10.14
CA SER A 107 -4.71 -4.85 -9.95
C SER A 107 -5.80 -4.07 -10.70
N ASP A 108 -5.70 -2.74 -10.70
CA ASP A 108 -6.61 -1.84 -11.38
C ASP A 108 -5.88 -1.01 -12.45
N PRO A 109 -5.85 -1.46 -13.71
CA PRO A 109 -5.18 -0.75 -14.81
C PRO A 109 -5.89 0.55 -15.24
N LEU A 110 -7.08 0.83 -14.69
CA LEU A 110 -7.83 2.06 -14.96
C LEU A 110 -7.45 3.22 -14.03
N ASN A 111 -6.58 2.98 -13.04
CA ASN A 111 -6.10 4.00 -12.13
C ASN A 111 -5.02 4.86 -12.79
N MET A 112 -5.44 5.75 -13.71
CA MET A 112 -4.53 6.68 -14.40
C MET A 112 -3.73 7.58 -13.46
N PRO A 113 -4.29 8.13 -12.36
CA PRO A 113 -3.52 8.93 -11.41
C PRO A 113 -2.29 8.18 -10.86
N ALA A 114 -2.42 6.89 -10.56
CA ALA A 114 -1.31 6.08 -10.07
C ALA A 114 -0.22 5.91 -11.14
N VAL A 115 -0.60 5.73 -12.41
CA VAL A 115 0.34 5.62 -13.53
C VAL A 115 1.10 6.94 -13.73
N GLU A 116 0.38 8.07 -13.73
CA GLU A 116 0.96 9.40 -13.88
C GLU A 116 1.93 9.74 -12.74
N GLU A 117 1.59 9.38 -11.50
CA GLU A 117 2.47 9.60 -10.34
C GLU A 117 3.75 8.75 -10.41
N ILE A 118 3.66 7.51 -10.91
CA ILE A 118 4.84 6.68 -11.18
C ILE A 118 5.70 7.32 -12.26
N GLU A 119 5.11 7.73 -13.38
CA GLU A 119 5.85 8.39 -14.47
C GLU A 119 6.55 9.66 -13.97
N PHE A 120 5.86 10.46 -13.14
CA PHE A 120 6.40 11.68 -12.56
C PHE A 120 7.56 11.40 -11.59
N THR A 121 7.39 10.44 -10.68
CA THR A 121 8.38 10.11 -9.65
C THR A 121 9.62 9.43 -10.23
N THR A 122 9.43 8.56 -11.23
CA THR A 122 10.52 7.77 -11.81
C THR A 122 11.16 8.42 -13.02
N GLY A 123 10.48 9.37 -13.68
CA GLY A 123 10.89 9.95 -14.94
C GLY A 123 10.88 8.96 -16.12
N LEU A 124 10.32 7.76 -15.92
CA LEU A 124 10.27 6.69 -16.92
C LEU A 124 8.85 6.54 -17.47
N LYS A 125 8.75 6.04 -18.71
CA LYS A 125 7.47 5.61 -19.27
C LYS A 125 7.01 4.34 -18.59
N VAL A 126 5.73 4.24 -18.24
CA VAL A 126 5.19 3.06 -17.54
C VAL A 126 4.50 2.13 -18.53
N SER A 127 4.88 0.85 -18.50
CA SER A 127 4.19 -0.23 -19.21
C SER A 127 3.34 -1.01 -18.22
N VAL A 128 2.02 -0.85 -18.32
CA VAL A 128 1.05 -1.46 -17.39
C VAL A 128 0.75 -2.90 -17.82
N ARG A 129 0.85 -3.82 -16.87
CA ARG A 129 0.38 -5.21 -16.99
C ARG A 129 -0.70 -5.48 -15.94
N VAL A 130 -1.67 -6.32 -16.29
CA VAL A 130 -2.78 -6.66 -15.38
C VAL A 130 -2.40 -7.87 -14.54
N ALA A 131 -2.64 -7.81 -13.23
CA ALA A 131 -2.43 -8.92 -12.31
C ALA A 131 -3.60 -9.04 -11.33
N ALA A 132 -3.80 -10.23 -10.75
CA ALA A 132 -4.77 -10.42 -9.69
C ALA A 132 -4.37 -9.64 -8.42
N LEU A 133 -5.36 -9.14 -7.68
CA LEU A 133 -5.13 -8.33 -6.47
C LEU A 133 -4.33 -9.12 -5.41
N SER A 134 -4.69 -10.38 -5.20
CA SER A 134 -4.00 -11.28 -4.27
C SER A 134 -2.55 -11.53 -4.68
N ALA A 135 -2.28 -11.65 -5.99
CA ALA A 135 -0.94 -11.84 -6.51
C ALA A 135 -0.07 -10.59 -6.28
N VAL A 136 -0.62 -9.40 -6.49
CA VAL A 136 0.07 -8.12 -6.23
C VAL A 136 0.39 -7.97 -4.74
N ARG A 137 -0.60 -8.17 -3.86
CA ARG A 137 -0.40 -8.07 -2.41
C ARG A 137 0.58 -9.11 -1.89
N GLY A 138 0.50 -10.34 -2.39
CA GLY A 138 1.46 -11.40 -2.07
C GLY A 138 2.88 -11.03 -2.49
N ALA A 139 3.06 -10.43 -3.67
CA ALA A 139 4.36 -9.95 -4.12
C ALA A 139 4.90 -8.82 -3.22
N ILE A 140 4.06 -7.85 -2.85
CA ILE A 140 4.46 -6.74 -1.96
C ILE A 140 4.97 -7.30 -0.62
N LEU A 141 4.22 -8.20 0.00
CA LEU A 141 4.59 -8.83 1.27
C LEU A 141 5.92 -9.61 1.16
N ARG A 142 6.11 -10.35 0.06
CA ARG A 142 7.31 -11.15 -0.17
C ARG A 142 8.56 -10.30 -0.40
N TYR A 143 8.47 -9.25 -1.21
CA TYR A 143 9.64 -8.49 -1.65
C TYR A 143 9.96 -7.27 -0.77
N TYR A 144 8.94 -6.57 -0.26
CA TYR A 144 9.16 -5.40 0.62
C TYR A 144 9.24 -5.77 2.09
N HIS A 145 8.36 -6.68 2.55
CA HIS A 145 8.30 -7.03 3.98
C HIS A 145 9.05 -8.32 4.33
N LYS A 146 9.58 -9.03 3.32
CA LYS A 146 10.29 -10.32 3.47
C LYS A 146 9.46 -11.36 4.23
N VAL A 147 8.13 -11.24 4.21
CA VAL A 147 7.23 -12.19 4.83
C VAL A 147 7.06 -13.36 3.87
N PRO A 148 7.32 -14.61 4.30
CA PRO A 148 7.02 -15.78 3.50
C PRO A 148 5.50 -15.91 3.38
N VAL A 149 4.95 -15.42 2.28
CA VAL A 149 3.56 -15.68 1.93
C VAL A 149 3.52 -17.08 1.33
N ALA A 150 2.80 -18.00 1.98
CA ALA A 150 2.48 -19.28 1.37
C ALA A 150 1.75 -18.99 0.05
N PRO A 151 2.19 -19.55 -1.09
CA PRO A 151 1.47 -19.34 -2.33
C PRO A 151 0.05 -19.84 -2.11
N ALA A 152 -0.94 -18.95 -2.23
CA ALA A 152 -2.33 -19.33 -2.25
C ALA A 152 -2.55 -20.21 -3.49
N SER A 153 -2.34 -21.51 -3.31
CA SER A 153 -2.70 -22.55 -4.27
C SER A 153 -4.21 -22.49 -4.44
N GLY A 154 -4.65 -21.95 -5.58
CA GLY A 154 -6.07 -21.82 -5.88
C GLY A 154 -6.42 -21.67 -7.36
N SER A 155 -5.49 -21.88 -8.29
CA SER A 155 -5.85 -22.11 -9.71
C SER A 155 -6.09 -23.60 -9.94
N ALA A 156 -7.17 -24.12 -9.36
CA ALA A 156 -7.79 -25.36 -9.78
C ALA A 156 -8.93 -25.00 -10.73
N ALA A 157 -8.71 -25.23 -12.03
CA ALA A 157 -9.68 -25.06 -13.09
C ALA A 157 -11.04 -25.73 -12.76
N PRO A 158 -12.18 -25.04 -12.88
CA PRO A 158 -13.47 -25.70 -12.91
C PRO A 158 -13.70 -26.26 -14.32
N LYS A 159 -13.38 -27.54 -14.54
CA LYS A 159 -14.02 -28.29 -15.63
C LYS A 159 -15.42 -28.69 -15.17
N GLY A 160 -16.45 -28.03 -15.69
CA GLY A 160 -17.79 -28.63 -15.83
C GLY A 160 -17.73 -29.82 -16.79
N ALA A 161 -18.62 -30.81 -16.80
CA ALA A 161 -19.99 -30.96 -16.31
C ALA A 161 -20.33 -32.49 -16.26
N PRO A 162 -21.60 -32.93 -16.29
CA PRO A 162 -22.70 -32.84 -15.33
C PRO A 162 -23.09 -34.23 -14.75
N ALA A 163 -24.13 -34.24 -13.89
CA ALA A 163 -24.72 -35.37 -13.14
C ALA A 163 -24.94 -36.71 -13.89
N PRO A 164 -25.19 -37.80 -13.13
CA PRO A 164 -26.60 -38.21 -13.08
C PRO A 164 -27.14 -38.61 -11.68
N VAL A 165 -28.41 -38.28 -11.56
CA VAL A 165 -29.47 -38.75 -10.67
C VAL A 165 -29.36 -40.23 -10.26
N ALA A 166 -29.43 -40.53 -8.95
CA ALA A 166 -29.88 -41.83 -8.46
C ALA A 166 -30.51 -41.73 -7.05
N ARG A 167 -31.84 -41.64 -7.06
CA ARG A 167 -32.88 -42.22 -6.19
C ARG A 167 -32.64 -42.48 -4.69
N ALA A 168 -33.70 -42.16 -3.96
CA ALA A 168 -33.90 -42.30 -2.53
C ALA A 168 -34.44 -43.68 -2.06
N ARG A 169 -34.31 -43.88 -0.72
CA ARG A 169 -35.07 -44.73 0.24
C ARG A 169 -34.70 -46.22 0.40
N PRO A 170 -35.09 -46.88 1.53
CA PRO A 170 -35.10 -46.46 2.95
C PRO A 170 -34.57 -47.57 3.91
N ALA A 171 -34.66 -47.31 5.23
CA ALA A 171 -34.26 -48.15 6.39
C ALA A 171 -34.78 -49.61 6.41
N PRO A 172 -34.26 -50.45 7.34
CA PRO A 172 -35.10 -50.85 8.48
C PRO A 172 -34.40 -50.92 9.85
N ALA A 173 -35.26 -50.95 10.88
CA ALA A 173 -34.99 -50.91 12.31
C ALA A 173 -34.70 -52.28 12.94
N ALA A 174 -33.99 -52.31 14.08
CA ALA A 174 -34.46 -52.85 15.39
C ALA A 174 -33.33 -53.14 16.41
N ARG A 175 -33.26 -52.31 17.47
CA ARG A 175 -33.22 -52.56 18.95
C ARG A 175 -32.31 -53.64 19.64
N PRO A 176 -32.05 -53.51 20.97
CA PRO A 176 -30.73 -53.65 21.65
C PRO A 176 -30.65 -54.88 22.62
N PRO A 177 -29.67 -55.09 23.54
CA PRO A 177 -29.51 -54.30 24.79
C PRO A 177 -28.07 -54.17 25.39
N ALA A 178 -27.99 -53.28 26.40
CA ALA A 178 -27.09 -53.28 27.57
C ALA A 178 -25.57 -53.07 27.37
N ALA A 179 -24.81 -52.47 28.29
CA ALA A 179 -25.02 -51.48 29.35
C ALA A 179 -23.64 -51.32 29.99
N THR A 180 -22.95 -50.17 29.85
CA THR A 180 -22.15 -49.62 30.95
C THR A 180 -21.89 -48.13 30.76
N LYS A 181 -21.88 -47.47 31.91
CA LYS A 181 -21.95 -46.03 32.17
C LYS A 181 -20.51 -45.45 32.33
N PRO A 182 -20.31 -44.16 32.64
CA PRO A 182 -19.54 -43.24 31.80
C PRO A 182 -18.22 -42.78 32.43
N ALA A 183 -17.32 -42.23 31.61
CA ALA A 183 -16.37 -41.19 32.05
C ALA A 183 -15.99 -40.33 30.83
N SER A 184 -16.33 -39.05 30.91
CA SER A 184 -15.80 -37.94 30.11
C SER A 184 -15.17 -36.95 31.10
N PRO A 185 -14.54 -35.86 30.67
CA PRO A 185 -13.50 -35.70 29.64
C PRO A 185 -12.34 -34.83 30.20
N GLN A 186 -11.12 -34.94 29.67
CA GLN A 186 -10.14 -33.86 29.78
C GLN A 186 -9.45 -33.65 28.45
N ALA A 187 -9.48 -32.38 28.05
CA ALA A 187 -8.81 -31.77 26.90
C ALA A 187 -7.37 -31.37 27.31
N ASP A 188 -6.72 -30.66 26.39
CA ASP A 188 -5.46 -29.92 26.56
C ASP A 188 -4.22 -30.82 26.27
N GLU A 189 -3.19 -30.43 25.52
CA GLU A 189 -2.71 -29.11 25.13
C GLU A 189 -1.59 -29.28 24.07
N ASP A 190 -1.29 -28.17 23.40
CA ASP A 190 -0.38 -27.98 22.29
C ASP A 190 1.12 -28.23 22.61
N ASP A 191 1.86 -28.72 21.62
CA ASP A 191 3.33 -28.70 21.60
C ASP A 191 3.82 -27.24 21.35
N GLU A 192 3.99 -26.46 22.43
CA GLU A 192 4.77 -25.21 22.40
C GLU A 192 6.23 -25.48 22.80
N GLU A 193 7.17 -25.13 21.89
CA GLU A 193 8.60 -25.12 22.18
C GLU A 193 8.94 -24.03 23.20
N VAL A 194 9.30 -24.45 24.42
CA VAL A 194 9.85 -23.59 25.46
C VAL A 194 11.26 -23.14 25.08
N ILE A 195 11.41 -21.88 24.67
CA ILE A 195 12.70 -21.22 24.53
C ILE A 195 13.23 -20.95 25.96
N VAL A 196 14.17 -21.77 26.40
CA VAL A 196 14.91 -21.59 27.66
C VAL A 196 15.81 -20.36 27.53
N GLY A 197 15.48 -19.29 28.26
CA GLY A 197 16.32 -18.10 28.36
C GLY A 197 17.65 -18.44 29.03
N GLU A 198 18.74 -18.13 28.33
CA GLU A 198 20.12 -18.19 28.82
C GLU A 198 20.30 -17.18 29.96
N GLU A 199 20.60 -17.66 31.18
CA GLU A 199 20.88 -16.81 32.34
C GLU A 199 22.23 -16.09 32.17
N LEU A 200 22.22 -14.76 32.33
CA LEU A 200 23.41 -13.92 32.32
C LEU A 200 24.31 -14.17 33.55
N PRO A 201 25.65 -14.04 33.41
CA PRO A 201 26.62 -14.30 34.47
C PRO A 201 26.51 -13.31 35.65
N PRO A 202 26.81 -13.74 36.89
CA PRO A 202 26.66 -12.92 38.09
C PRO A 202 27.83 -11.94 38.22
N GLY A 203 27.57 -10.62 38.11
CA GLY A 203 28.63 -9.63 38.32
C GLY A 203 28.28 -8.15 38.14
N GLU A 204 27.19 -7.78 37.47
CA GLU A 204 26.84 -6.37 37.28
C GLU A 204 25.65 -5.98 38.16
N ALA A 205 25.95 -5.23 39.21
CA ALA A 205 24.96 -4.59 40.07
C ALA A 205 24.14 -3.58 39.24
N THR A 206 23.03 -4.04 38.66
CA THR A 206 22.01 -3.16 38.10
C THR A 206 21.47 -2.33 39.26
N GLN A 207 21.85 -1.05 39.32
CA GLN A 207 21.19 -0.11 40.21
C GLN A 207 19.73 -0.03 39.79
N ARG A 208 18.87 -0.77 40.48
CA ARG A 208 17.42 -0.67 40.35
C ARG A 208 17.03 0.72 40.85
N THR A 209 17.09 1.73 39.99
CA THR A 209 16.38 2.98 40.23
C THR A 209 14.92 2.61 40.44
N SER A 210 14.41 2.99 41.61
CA SER A 210 13.09 2.56 42.03
C SER A 210 12.04 3.14 41.07
N LEU A 211 11.02 2.35 40.73
CA LEU A 211 9.90 2.80 39.89
C LEU A 211 9.31 4.13 40.39
N ALA A 212 9.37 4.37 41.70
CA ALA A 212 8.96 5.61 42.35
C ALA A 212 9.77 6.84 41.91
N GLU A 213 11.07 6.71 41.65
CA GLU A 213 11.93 7.80 41.17
C GLU A 213 11.66 8.15 39.71
N LEU A 214 11.43 7.14 38.85
CA LEU A 214 11.05 7.40 37.46
C LEU A 214 9.69 8.09 37.34
N ILE A 215 8.73 7.74 38.20
CA ILE A 215 7.41 8.39 38.23
C ILE A 215 7.56 9.86 38.64
N ARG A 216 8.34 10.14 39.70
CA ARG A 216 8.61 11.53 40.12
C ARG A 216 9.31 12.36 39.05
N GLN A 217 10.31 11.81 38.37
CA GLN A 217 10.97 12.51 37.25
C GLN A 217 9.99 12.83 36.12
N ARG A 218 9.06 11.91 35.81
CA ARG A 218 8.07 12.11 34.75
C ARG A 218 7.03 13.18 35.13
N GLU A 219 6.61 13.22 36.40
CA GLU A 219 5.69 14.24 36.91
C GLU A 219 6.35 15.64 36.92
N GLU A 220 7.61 15.74 37.32
CA GLU A 220 8.37 17.00 37.27
C GLU A 220 8.55 17.50 35.84
N GLN A 221 8.89 16.62 34.90
CA GLN A 221 8.98 16.96 33.48
C GLN A 221 7.62 17.42 32.91
N GLN A 222 6.51 16.79 33.31
CA GLN A 222 5.17 17.23 32.91
C GLN A 222 4.79 18.57 33.52
N LYS A 223 5.18 18.83 34.77
CA LYS A 223 4.95 20.10 35.45
C LYS A 223 5.74 21.24 34.79
N GLN A 224 7.01 21.01 34.47
CA GLN A 224 7.84 21.97 33.71
C GLN A 224 7.26 22.22 32.31
N LYS A 225 6.75 21.18 31.63
CA LYS A 225 6.10 21.33 30.31
C LYS A 225 4.80 22.11 30.39
N ARG A 226 4.02 21.95 31.48
CA ARG A 226 2.80 22.73 31.76
C ARG A 226 3.13 24.19 32.12
N GLU A 227 4.18 24.42 32.89
CA GLU A 227 4.66 25.76 33.23
C GLU A 227 5.16 26.50 31.97
N GLN A 228 5.90 25.83 31.09
CA GLN A 228 6.29 26.38 29.78
C GLN A 228 5.09 26.63 28.85
N ALA A 229 4.06 25.78 28.89
CA ALA A 229 2.82 26.02 28.14
C ALA A 229 1.99 27.19 28.69
N SER A 230 2.10 27.48 29.99
CA SER A 230 1.42 28.61 30.65
C SER A 230 2.09 29.98 30.44
N ALA A 231 3.33 30.00 29.94
CA ALA A 231 4.09 31.22 29.64
C ALA A 231 3.82 31.81 28.24
N LYS A 232 2.90 31.22 27.46
CA LYS A 232 2.51 31.72 26.14
C LYS A 232 1.38 32.77 26.30
N PRO A 233 1.51 33.99 25.73
CA PRO A 233 0.56 35.06 25.98
C PRO A 233 -0.84 34.75 25.42
N LYS A 234 -1.87 35.17 26.17
CA LYS A 234 -3.30 35.06 25.84
C LYS A 234 -3.63 35.95 24.62
N PRO A 235 -4.47 35.53 23.67
CA PRO A 235 -4.77 36.34 22.49
C PRO A 235 -5.51 37.63 22.88
N PRO A 236 -5.28 38.75 22.18
CA PRO A 236 -6.02 39.99 22.41
C PRO A 236 -7.49 39.78 22.07
N SER A 237 -8.37 40.13 23.01
CA SER A 237 -9.80 40.24 22.75
C SER A 237 -10.07 41.46 21.87
N GLY A 238 -10.15 41.26 20.56
CA GLY A 238 -10.54 42.30 19.60
C GLY A 238 -9.77 42.18 18.29
N GLY A 239 -10.22 41.31 17.40
CA GLY A 239 -9.72 41.14 16.04
C GLY A 239 -10.67 40.24 15.27
N GLY A 240 -10.96 40.54 14.01
CA GLY A 240 -12.03 39.90 13.24
C GLY A 240 -11.73 38.45 12.83
N VAL A 241 -12.68 37.83 12.12
CA VAL A 241 -12.64 36.42 11.66
C VAL A 241 -11.35 36.05 10.89
N LEU A 242 -10.64 37.03 10.30
CA LEU A 242 -9.33 36.81 9.68
C LEU A 242 -8.19 36.55 10.69
N ASP A 243 -8.19 37.21 11.84
CA ASP A 243 -7.15 37.04 12.86
C ASP A 243 -7.25 35.66 13.56
N ASP A 244 -8.48 35.15 13.73
CA ASP A 244 -8.73 33.80 14.26
C ASP A 244 -8.29 32.70 13.28
N LEU A 245 -8.37 32.95 11.97
CA LEU A 245 -7.90 32.03 10.93
C LEU A 245 -6.37 31.95 10.90
N ASP A 246 -5.66 33.07 11.06
CA ASP A 246 -4.19 33.10 11.15
C ASP A 246 -3.66 32.39 12.41
N TYR A 247 -4.43 32.39 13.50
CA TYR A 247 -4.09 31.64 14.71
C TYR A 247 -4.38 30.13 14.59
N LEU A 248 -5.48 29.74 13.93
CA LEU A 248 -5.87 28.33 13.76
C LEU A 248 -5.00 27.61 12.70
N PHE A 249 -4.67 28.32 11.62
CA PHE A 249 -3.84 27.78 10.54
C PHE A 249 -2.37 28.08 10.68
N GLY A 250 -1.98 28.87 11.70
CA GLY A 250 -0.62 29.17 12.09
C GLY A 250 0.23 29.51 10.88
N GLN A 251 0.35 30.80 10.55
CA GLN A 251 1.32 31.32 9.56
C GLN A 251 2.47 30.33 9.43
N ALA A 252 2.60 29.72 8.25
CA ALA A 252 3.77 28.95 7.90
C ALA A 252 4.95 29.87 8.17
N ARG A 253 5.53 29.76 9.37
CA ARG A 253 6.82 30.30 9.68
C ARG A 253 7.73 29.49 8.79
N GLU A 254 7.96 30.03 7.60
CA GLU A 254 9.21 29.85 6.92
C GLU A 254 10.25 30.25 7.96
N ASP A 255 10.80 29.23 8.66
CA ASP A 255 11.79 29.44 9.69
C ASP A 255 12.90 30.31 9.06
N PRO A 256 13.18 31.52 9.58
CA PRO A 256 14.17 32.41 9.00
C PRO A 256 15.54 31.71 8.86
N ASP A 257 15.84 30.81 9.80
CA ASP A 257 17.03 29.94 9.78
C ASP A 257 17.10 29.02 8.54
N ARG A 258 15.95 28.58 8.00
CA ARG A 258 15.89 27.70 6.82
C ARG A 258 16.15 28.48 5.54
N VAL A 259 15.64 29.71 5.45
CA VAL A 259 15.91 30.60 4.32
C VAL A 259 17.38 30.99 4.31
N GLU A 260 17.94 31.36 5.46
CA GLU A 260 19.38 31.65 5.60
C GLU A 260 20.26 30.42 5.28
N GLU A 261 19.82 29.22 5.66
CA GLU A 261 20.52 27.97 5.34
C GLU A 261 20.47 27.64 3.84
N LEU A 262 19.32 27.89 3.19
CA LEU A 262 19.14 27.71 1.75
C LEU A 262 19.97 28.73 0.95
N GLU A 263 20.01 29.99 1.36
CA GLU A 263 20.85 31.02 0.76
C GLU A 263 22.34 30.67 0.90
N ARG A 264 22.78 30.22 2.08
CA ARG A 264 24.17 29.75 2.27
C ARG A 264 24.52 28.59 1.36
N LYS A 265 23.63 27.61 1.22
CA LYS A 265 23.84 26.44 0.34
C LYS A 265 23.86 26.84 -1.13
N PHE A 266 22.99 27.76 -1.53
CA PHE A 266 22.93 28.31 -2.90
C PHE A 266 24.23 29.03 -3.27
N TRP A 267 24.72 29.92 -2.40
CA TRP A 267 25.99 30.63 -2.62
C TRP A 267 27.22 29.71 -2.61
N ALA A 268 27.21 28.67 -1.77
CA ALA A 268 28.25 27.65 -1.78
C ALA A 268 28.28 26.86 -3.10
N LEU A 269 27.11 26.52 -3.63
CA LEU A 269 26.96 25.82 -4.91
C LEU A 269 27.46 26.68 -6.09
N MET A 270 27.07 27.95 -6.14
CA MET A 270 27.51 28.89 -7.18
C MET A 270 29.03 29.07 -7.18
N ARG A 271 29.65 29.15 -6.00
CA ARG A 271 31.11 29.24 -5.86
C ARG A 271 31.83 27.97 -6.35
N ILE A 272 31.23 26.80 -6.14
CA ILE A 272 31.75 25.51 -6.65
C ILE A 272 31.62 25.44 -8.17
N MET A 273 30.49 25.88 -8.73
CA MET A 273 30.25 25.89 -10.18
C MET A 273 31.20 26.85 -10.91
N ALA A 274 31.42 28.05 -10.39
CA ALA A 274 32.40 29.00 -10.92
C ALA A 274 33.83 28.45 -10.87
N ARG A 275 34.22 27.80 -9.76
CA ARG A 275 35.56 27.20 -9.62
C ARG A 275 35.77 26.00 -10.55
N LYS A 276 34.70 25.29 -10.92
CA LYS A 276 34.72 24.17 -11.87
C LYS A 276 34.59 24.60 -13.33
N GLY A 277 34.52 25.91 -13.62
CA GLY A 277 34.39 26.45 -14.97
C GLY A 277 33.04 26.18 -15.63
N LEU A 278 32.02 25.82 -14.83
CA LEU A 278 30.66 25.52 -15.30
C LEU A 278 29.76 26.76 -15.37
N LEU A 279 30.29 27.93 -15.00
CA LEU A 279 29.59 29.21 -15.04
C LEU A 279 30.57 30.28 -15.55
N SER A 280 30.17 31.08 -16.53
CA SER A 280 31.01 32.16 -17.06
C SER A 280 31.08 33.33 -16.08
N LYS A 281 32.12 34.16 -16.20
CA LYS A 281 32.33 35.31 -15.31
C LYS A 281 31.19 36.35 -15.41
N GLU A 282 30.54 36.42 -16.57
CA GLU A 282 29.45 37.35 -16.89
C GLU A 282 28.10 36.90 -16.31
N GLU A 283 27.83 35.59 -16.31
CA GLU A 283 26.65 34.98 -15.67
C GLU A 283 26.74 35.04 -14.14
N PHE A 284 27.95 34.91 -13.60
CA PHE A 284 28.19 35.04 -12.16
C PHE A 284 28.00 36.49 -11.67
N SER A 285 28.41 37.49 -12.46
CA SER A 285 28.24 38.91 -12.09
C SER A 285 26.79 39.38 -12.18
N ARG A 286 26.01 38.93 -13.17
CA ARG A 286 24.59 39.29 -13.29
C ARG A 286 23.75 38.89 -12.09
N GLU A 287 24.03 37.72 -11.51
CA GLU A 287 23.32 37.23 -10.32
C GLU A 287 23.82 37.89 -9.02
N LEU A 288 25.04 38.44 -9.03
CA LEU A 288 25.66 39.12 -7.89
C LEU A 288 25.13 40.55 -7.70
N ASP A 289 24.74 41.20 -8.79
CA ASP A 289 24.33 42.61 -8.78
C ASP A 289 22.81 42.81 -8.49
N GLY A 290 22.02 41.74 -8.40
CA GLY A 290 20.67 41.82 -7.81
C GLY A 290 19.68 42.76 -8.51
N ASP A 291 19.74 42.90 -9.84
CA ASP A 291 18.71 43.63 -10.59
C ASP A 291 17.46 42.75 -10.80
N GLY A 292 16.66 42.68 -9.74
CA GLY A 292 15.24 42.37 -9.85
C GLY A 292 14.51 43.53 -10.48
N GLU A 293 14.34 43.52 -11.81
CA GLU A 293 13.32 44.30 -12.50
C GLU A 293 12.39 43.34 -13.25
N PRO A 294 11.09 43.27 -12.90
CA PRO A 294 10.12 42.49 -13.65
C PRO A 294 9.74 43.28 -14.90
N GLN A 295 10.12 42.81 -16.08
CA GLN A 295 9.60 43.36 -17.33
C GLN A 295 8.59 42.40 -17.98
N GLY A 296 7.33 42.84 -17.94
CA GLY A 296 6.37 42.87 -19.06
C GLY A 296 6.03 41.58 -19.78
#